data_AF-A0A935XJK2-F1
#
_entry.id   AF-A0A935XJK2-F1
#
_cell.length_a   1.000
_cell.length_b   1.000
_cell.length_c   1.000
_cell.angle_alpha   90.00
_cell.angle_beta   90.00
_cell.angle_gamma   90.00
#
_symmetry.space_group_name_H-M   'P 1'
#
loop_
_entity.id
_entity.type
_entity.pdbx_description
1 polymer ?
#
loop_
_entity_poly.entity_id
_entity_poly.type
_entity_poly.pdbx_seq_one_letter_code
_entity_poly.pdbx_strand_id
1 'polypeptide(L)'
;MPRPRSPDSQFDFWPQRIFVEELDARAIAGERTRVQAMYKVRYERDGGIHQVFLDHHGWYCAEHGPACLAVREVTARREGVSPS
;
A
#
# COMPACT_ATOMS: atom_id res chain seq x y z
N MET A 1 29.93 6.61 -33.76
CA MET A 1 29.23 7.61 -32.93
C MET A 1 28.66 6.91 -31.70
N PRO A 2 29.15 7.16 -30.47
CA PRO A 2 28.49 6.64 -29.28
C PRO A 2 27.21 7.45 -29.01
N ARG A 3 26.08 6.76 -28.78
CA ARG A 3 24.79 7.37 -28.39
C ARG A 3 24.96 8.07 -27.02
N PRO A 4 24.36 9.25 -26.79
CA PRO A 4 24.29 9.79 -25.43
C PRO A 4 23.52 8.81 -24.54
N ARG A 5 24.09 8.47 -23.38
CA ARG A 5 23.37 7.81 -22.28
C ARG A 5 22.13 8.65 -21.97
N SER A 6 20.96 8.03 -22.03
CA SER A 6 19.77 8.55 -21.37
C SER A 6 20.12 8.93 -19.93
N PRO A 7 19.68 10.07 -19.41
CA PRO A 7 19.83 10.37 -18.00
C PRO A 7 18.77 9.59 -17.21
N ASP A 8 18.94 8.28 -17.12
CA ASP A 8 18.21 7.45 -16.16
C ASP A 8 18.69 7.80 -14.73
N SER A 9 17.73 8.04 -13.84
CA SER A 9 17.85 7.85 -12.39
C SER A 9 18.66 8.87 -11.55
N GLN A 10 18.55 10.18 -11.79
CA GLN A 10 19.10 11.18 -10.85
C GLN A 10 18.10 11.87 -9.92
N PHE A 11 16.80 11.55 -9.98
CA PHE A 11 15.76 12.22 -9.16
C PHE A 11 14.92 11.30 -8.25
N ASP A 12 15.36 10.07 -7.98
CA ASP A 12 14.69 9.17 -7.02
C ASP A 12 15.23 9.29 -5.58
N PHE A 13 15.96 10.37 -5.26
CA PHE A 13 16.64 10.55 -3.97
C PHE A 13 15.74 10.96 -2.80
N TRP A 14 14.43 11.06 -3.01
CA TRP A 14 13.49 11.33 -1.92
C TRP A 14 12.57 10.14 -1.73
N PRO A 15 12.58 9.49 -0.54
CA PRO A 15 11.66 8.40 -0.26
C PRO A 15 10.23 8.91 -0.46
N GLN A 16 9.46 8.22 -1.28
CA GLN A 16 8.04 8.49 -1.45
C GLN A 16 7.38 8.36 -0.08
N ARG A 17 6.72 9.44 0.40
CA ARG A 17 5.99 9.36 1.66
C ARG A 17 4.75 8.49 1.46
N ILE A 18 4.61 7.51 2.34
CA ILE A 18 3.49 6.57 2.34
C ILE A 18 2.71 6.79 3.64
N PHE A 19 1.46 7.19 3.48
CA PHE A 19 0.50 7.34 4.57
C PHE A 19 -0.33 6.07 4.67
N VAL A 20 -0.15 5.33 5.75
CA VAL A 20 -0.94 4.13 6.06
C VAL A 20 -1.80 4.45 7.26
N GLU A 21 -3.11 4.38 7.08
CA GLU A 21 -4.12 4.60 8.11
C GLU A 21 -4.85 3.28 8.35
N GLU A 22 -4.83 2.77 9.59
CA GLU A 22 -5.65 1.64 9.99
C GLU A 22 -7.08 2.11 10.27
N LEU A 23 -8.06 1.41 9.71
CA LEU A 23 -9.47 1.71 9.83
C LEU A 23 -10.17 0.62 10.64
N ASP A 24 -11.18 1.02 11.41
CA ASP A 24 -12.08 0.06 12.08
C ASP A 24 -12.96 -0.63 11.03
N ALA A 25 -12.63 -1.88 10.73
CA ALA A 25 -13.35 -2.70 9.77
C ALA A 25 -14.84 -2.86 10.13
N ARG A 26 -15.20 -2.89 11.42
CA ARG A 26 -16.61 -3.03 11.84
C ARG A 26 -17.38 -1.74 11.62
N ALA A 27 -16.76 -0.59 11.88
CA ALA A 27 -17.37 0.70 11.63
C ALA A 27 -17.64 0.92 10.12
N ILE A 28 -16.75 0.43 9.25
CA ILE A 28 -16.84 0.65 7.80
C ILE A 28 -17.68 -0.42 7.09
N ALA A 29 -17.45 -1.70 7.39
CA ALA A 29 -18.09 -2.83 6.70
C ALA A 29 -19.27 -3.45 7.49
N GLY A 30 -19.56 -2.92 8.68
CA GLY A 30 -20.64 -3.37 9.55
C GLY A 30 -20.23 -4.45 10.56
N GLU A 31 -21.05 -4.62 11.61
CA GLU A 31 -20.73 -5.47 12.77
C GLU A 31 -20.52 -6.96 12.44
N ARG A 32 -21.09 -7.43 11.33
CA ARG A 32 -21.01 -8.82 10.87
C ARG A 32 -19.93 -9.05 9.82
N THR A 33 -19.04 -8.08 9.61
CA THR A 33 -17.95 -8.20 8.65
C THR A 33 -17.03 -9.37 8.99
N ARG A 34 -16.52 -10.02 7.93
CA ARG A 34 -15.47 -11.05 8.03
C ARG A 34 -14.07 -10.47 7.84
N VAL A 35 -13.99 -9.17 7.57
CA VAL A 35 -12.72 -8.44 7.45
C VAL A 35 -12.13 -8.27 8.85
N GLN A 36 -10.91 -8.78 9.01
CA GLN A 36 -10.16 -8.74 10.27
C GLN A 36 -9.39 -7.44 10.43
N ALA A 37 -8.94 -6.83 9.33
CA ALA A 37 -8.27 -5.54 9.33
C ALA A 37 -8.51 -4.79 8.03
N MET A 38 -8.59 -3.47 8.10
CA MET A 38 -8.75 -2.59 6.96
C MET A 38 -7.75 -1.45 7.06
N TYR A 39 -7.15 -1.10 5.94
CA TYR A 39 -6.18 -0.02 5.83
C TYR A 39 -6.48 0.86 4.64
N LYS A 40 -6.17 2.13 4.78
CA LYS A 40 -6.14 3.11 3.70
C LYS A 40 -4.71 3.53 3.47
N VAL A 41 -4.20 3.23 2.27
CA VAL A 41 -2.84 3.57 1.87
C VAL A 41 -2.91 4.68 0.84
N ARG A 42 -2.14 5.73 1.09
CA ARG A 42 -1.96 6.85 0.17
C ARG A 42 -0.49 7.10 -0.05
N TYR A 43 -0.18 7.39 -1.28
CA TYR A 43 1.16 7.73 -1.74
C TYR A 43 1.22 9.25 -1.95
N GLU A 44 2.26 9.93 -1.49
CA GLU A 44 2.32 11.40 -1.64
C GLU A 44 2.32 11.86 -3.10
N ARG A 45 2.98 11.09 -3.98
CA ARG A 45 3.13 11.40 -5.41
C ARG A 45 2.05 10.77 -6.29
N ASP A 46 1.26 9.87 -5.74
CA ASP A 46 0.19 9.19 -6.47
C ASP A 46 -1.14 9.52 -5.79
N GLY A 47 -2.04 10.15 -6.54
CA GLY A 47 -3.34 10.57 -6.03
C GLY A 47 -4.28 9.41 -5.67
N GLY A 48 -3.91 8.19 -6.03
CA GLY A 48 -4.67 6.98 -5.74
C GLY A 48 -4.78 6.67 -4.24
N ILE A 49 -5.99 6.32 -3.82
CA ILE A 49 -6.25 5.75 -2.50
C ILE A 49 -6.40 4.23 -2.66
N HIS A 50 -5.52 3.48 -2.02
CA HIS A 50 -5.64 2.03 -1.97
C HIS A 50 -6.30 1.60 -0.67
N GLN A 51 -7.48 0.98 -0.79
CA GLN A 51 -8.11 0.30 0.35
C GLN A 51 -7.60 -1.14 0.39
N VAL A 52 -6.95 -1.50 1.49
CA VAL A 52 -6.35 -2.82 1.72
C VAL A 52 -7.12 -3.52 2.84
N PHE A 53 -7.41 -4.79 2.64
CA PHE A 53 -8.21 -5.61 3.53
C PHE A 53 -7.44 -6.88 3.88
N LEU A 54 -7.69 -7.39 5.08
CA LEU A 54 -7.38 -8.74 5.49
C LEU A 54 -8.68 -9.46 5.84
N ASP A 55 -8.97 -10.56 5.17
CA ASP A 55 -10.00 -11.50 5.60
C ASP A 55 -9.46 -12.94 5.61
N HIS A 56 -10.33 -13.94 5.72
CA HIS A 56 -9.94 -15.35 5.75
C HIS A 56 -9.19 -15.87 4.50
N HIS A 57 -9.30 -15.20 3.35
CA HIS A 57 -8.56 -15.51 2.12
C HIS A 57 -7.17 -14.85 2.08
N GLY A 58 -6.88 -13.95 3.02
CA GLY A 58 -5.61 -13.22 3.09
C GLY A 58 -5.75 -11.74 2.71
N TRP A 59 -4.63 -11.16 2.29
CA TRP A 59 -4.51 -9.72 2.03
C TRP A 59 -4.84 -9.35 0.59
N TYR A 60 -5.59 -8.27 0.39
CA TYR A 60 -5.89 -7.74 -0.94
C TYR A 60 -6.19 -6.24 -0.93
N CYS A 61 -5.92 -5.56 -2.05
CA CYS A 61 -6.46 -4.24 -2.34
C CYS A 61 -7.79 -4.37 -3.10
N ALA A 62 -8.77 -3.51 -2.82
CA ALA A 62 -10.07 -3.53 -3.51
C ALA A 62 -9.96 -3.40 -5.04
N GLU A 63 -8.99 -2.63 -5.54
CA GLU A 63 -8.87 -2.33 -6.97
C GLU A 63 -7.89 -3.26 -7.68
N HIS A 64 -6.76 -3.57 -7.04
CA HIS A 64 -5.63 -4.27 -7.67
C HIS A 64 -5.38 -5.68 -7.12
N GLY A 65 -6.18 -6.13 -6.14
CA GLY A 65 -6.06 -7.44 -5.54
C GLY A 65 -4.77 -7.63 -4.71
N PRO A 66 -4.28 -8.86 -4.54
CA PRO A 66 -3.16 -9.19 -3.66
C PRO A 66 -1.79 -8.71 -4.18
N ALA A 67 -1.65 -8.46 -5.48
CA ALA A 67 -0.39 -8.04 -6.10
C ALA A 67 -0.09 -6.54 -5.92
N CYS A 68 -1.01 -5.79 -5.30
CA CYS A 68 -0.87 -4.35 -5.11
C CYS A 68 0.32 -3.99 -4.21
N LEU A 69 1.07 -2.95 -4.57
CA LEU A 69 2.16 -2.44 -3.73
C LEU A 69 1.67 -2.05 -2.34
N ALA A 70 0.47 -1.47 -2.22
CA ALA A 70 -0.12 -1.09 -0.94
C ALA A 70 -0.30 -2.29 0.02
N VAL A 71 -0.57 -3.48 -0.52
CA VAL A 71 -0.67 -4.72 0.27
C VAL A 71 0.70 -5.08 0.86
N ARG A 72 1.76 -4.98 0.07
CA ARG A 72 3.14 -5.24 0.52
C ARG A 72 3.58 -4.27 1.62
N GLU A 73 3.24 -3.00 1.46
CA GLU A 73 3.56 -1.95 2.46
C GLU A 73 2.85 -2.20 3.80
N VAL A 74 1.56 -2.53 3.76
CA VAL A 74 0.77 -2.80 4.98
C VAL A 74 1.24 -4.07 5.69
N THR A 75 1.52 -5.13 4.92
CA THR A 75 2.00 -6.40 5.49
C THR A 75 3.36 -6.24 6.16
N ALA A 76 4.33 -5.59 5.50
CA ALA A 76 5.65 -5.32 6.08
C ALA A 76 5.56 -4.52 7.39
N ARG A 77 4.74 -3.46 7.43
CA ARG A 77 4.54 -2.64 8.63
C ARG A 77 3.90 -3.41 9.77
N ARG A 78 2.92 -4.27 9.48
CA ARG A 78 2.24 -5.09 10.49
C ARG A 78 3.15 -6.16 11.08
N GLU A 79 4.06 -6.70 10.29
CA GLU A 79 5.07 -7.68 10.75
C GLU A 79 6.22 -7.01 11.53
N GLY A 80 6.19 -5.68 11.72
CA GLY A 80 7.24 -4.95 12.43
C GLY A 80 8.53 -4.79 11.61
N VAL A 81 8.49 -5.07 10.31
CA VAL A 81 9.59 -4.81 9.39
C VAL A 81 9.45 -3.38 8.89
N SER A 82 10.09 -2.45 9.57
CA SER A 82 10.24 -1.07 9.07
C SER A 82 10.97 -1.12 7.72
N PRO A 83 10.39 -0.61 6.62
CA PRO A 83 11.13 -0.50 5.36
C PRO A 83 12.32 0.45 5.59
N SER A 84 13.53 -0.05 5.33
CA SER A 84 14.80 0.68 5.45
C SER A 84 15.07 1.54 4.22
#